data_AF-A0A6P6C284-F1
#
_entry.id   AF-A0A6P6C284-F1
#
_cell.length_a   1.000
_cell.length_b   1.000
_cell.length_c   1.000
_cell.angle_alpha   90.00
_cell.angle_beta   90.00
_cell.angle_gamma   90.00
#
_symmetry.space_group_name_H-M   'P 1'
#
loop_
_entity.id
_entity.type
_entity.pdbx_description
1 polymer ?
#
loop_
_entity_poly.entity_id
_entity_poly.type
_entity_poly.pdbx_seq_one_letter_code
_entity_poly.pdbx_strand_id
1 'polypeptide(L)'
;MKTTCILILFWPLSMLLLSDESQTSKTEVKCNFTEKNYSLIPADINKDVTILDLSHNQITLNIRDTSVLQTYFLLTELYLFENNVTILYNNSFGNLSNLQILNICRNSIHIIQQDAFIGLKKLKQLYLCQNKMLQLNPEIFVPLKNLKLLNLQGNLISYFDVPQLFPLEIIILYGNPWNCSCGLLNLQNWLNTSNVTLENENITMCSYPDTLKGYSIKIVHYKAACHSKFPSPITEDLYINFRSISNSTFNSSLNNLTRNSEQGPLGKSWALLGGGVATMLVTSLLIFIAIKCPIWYNFLLSYKHHHLEEHEAETYEDGFTENPSSLSQIPDTNSKETLVIFERVHSFVVDDDGFIEDKYIDIHESCEEN
;
A
#
# COMPACT_ATOMS: atom_id res chain seq x y z
N MET A 1 19.73 42.58 -66.84
CA MET A 1 20.56 42.55 -65.61
C MET A 1 20.25 43.79 -64.78
N LYS A 2 19.97 43.57 -63.49
CA LYS A 2 19.91 44.53 -62.38
C LYS A 2 18.77 45.57 -62.41
N THR A 3 17.61 45.17 -61.90
CA THR A 3 16.59 46.07 -61.33
C THR A 3 16.95 46.36 -59.88
N THR A 4 17.23 47.62 -59.61
CA THR A 4 17.52 48.23 -58.31
C THR A 4 16.25 48.41 -57.49
N CYS A 5 16.42 48.28 -56.17
CA CYS A 5 15.39 48.26 -55.13
C CYS A 5 14.54 49.54 -55.08
N ILE A 6 13.23 49.35 -54.97
CA ILE A 6 12.28 50.37 -54.52
C ILE A 6 11.89 50.04 -53.08
N LEU A 7 12.22 50.97 -52.17
CA LEU A 7 11.68 51.05 -50.82
C LEU A 7 10.18 51.34 -50.87
N ILE A 8 9.38 50.48 -50.24
CA ILE A 8 8.03 50.84 -49.77
C ILE A 8 7.93 50.48 -48.29
N LEU A 9 7.69 51.52 -47.50
CA LEU A 9 7.24 51.50 -46.11
C LEU A 9 5.91 50.75 -45.99
N PHE A 10 5.85 49.73 -45.14
CA PHE A 10 4.60 49.22 -44.58
C PHE A 10 4.82 48.75 -43.14
N TRP A 11 4.50 49.64 -42.19
CA TRP A 11 3.99 49.31 -40.86
C TRP A 11 2.66 50.08 -40.72
N PRO A 12 1.67 49.67 -39.91
CA PRO A 12 1.46 48.41 -39.19
C PRO A 12 0.04 47.82 -39.40
N LEU A 13 -0.10 46.52 -39.63
CA LEU A 13 -1.36 45.80 -39.41
C LEU A 13 -1.08 44.32 -39.13
N SER A 14 -0.66 44.04 -37.91
CA SER A 14 -0.75 42.70 -37.30
C SER A 14 -0.84 42.86 -35.78
N MET A 15 -1.83 43.65 -35.37
CA MET A 15 -2.58 43.35 -34.15
C MET A 15 -3.70 42.43 -34.60
N LEU A 16 -3.88 41.31 -33.88
CA LEU A 16 -4.72 40.13 -34.17
C LEU A 16 -4.01 38.99 -34.91
N LEU A 17 -3.11 38.29 -34.21
CA LEU A 17 -3.08 36.81 -34.09
C LEU A 17 -1.86 36.40 -33.25
N LEU A 18 -1.78 36.97 -32.04
CA LEU A 18 -1.19 36.31 -30.89
C LEU A 18 -2.33 36.16 -29.88
N SER A 19 -3.37 35.41 -30.27
CA SER A 19 -3.98 34.50 -29.33
C SER A 19 -2.99 33.34 -29.30
N ASP A 20 -2.08 33.30 -28.34
CA ASP A 20 -2.38 32.53 -27.14
C ASP A 20 -3.10 31.25 -27.62
N GLU A 21 -2.33 30.20 -27.89
CA GLU A 21 -2.82 28.89 -27.47
C GLU A 21 -3.03 29.04 -25.97
N SER A 22 -4.19 29.59 -25.63
CA SER A 22 -4.75 29.52 -24.32
C SER A 22 -4.71 28.03 -24.02
N GLN A 23 -3.74 27.68 -23.18
CA GLN A 23 -4.08 26.99 -21.95
C GLN A 23 -5.40 27.62 -21.50
N THR A 24 -6.51 27.04 -21.96
CA THR A 24 -7.70 27.00 -21.15
C THR A 24 -7.17 26.38 -19.89
N SER A 25 -6.89 27.23 -18.89
CA SER A 25 -6.50 26.82 -17.56
C SER A 25 -7.67 25.96 -17.10
N LYS A 26 -7.54 24.66 -17.36
CA LYS A 26 -8.48 23.69 -16.86
C LYS A 26 -8.22 23.74 -15.38
N THR A 27 -9.07 24.47 -14.67
CA THR A 27 -8.97 24.71 -13.23
C THR A 27 -8.65 23.40 -12.57
N GLU A 28 -7.43 23.30 -12.05
CA GLU A 28 -6.92 22.09 -11.45
C GLU A 28 -7.36 22.14 -10.00
N VAL A 29 -8.31 21.27 -9.65
CA VAL A 29 -8.81 21.13 -8.28
C VAL A 29 -8.11 19.92 -7.68
N LYS A 30 -7.14 20.19 -6.80
CA LYS A 30 -6.32 19.17 -6.17
C LYS A 30 -6.74 18.97 -4.73
N CYS A 31 -7.21 17.77 -4.40
CA CYS A 31 -7.58 17.38 -3.06
C CYS A 31 -6.59 16.38 -2.46
N ASN A 32 -6.08 16.68 -1.27
CA ASN A 32 -5.11 15.89 -0.54
C ASN A 32 -5.69 15.35 0.77
N PHE A 33 -5.86 14.03 0.83
CA PHE A 33 -6.37 13.28 1.98
C PHE A 33 -5.36 12.23 2.47
N THR A 34 -4.06 12.49 2.34
CA THR A 34 -3.03 11.55 2.79
C THR A 34 -2.95 11.44 4.30
N GLU A 35 -2.61 10.23 4.79
CA GLU A 35 -2.34 9.96 6.22
C GLU A 35 -3.50 10.29 7.18
N LYS A 36 -4.75 10.26 6.69
CA LYS A 36 -5.95 10.59 7.47
C LYS A 36 -6.64 9.37 8.11
N ASN A 37 -6.06 8.16 7.97
CA ASN A 37 -6.62 6.89 8.45
C ASN A 37 -8.00 6.54 7.87
N TYR A 38 -8.30 6.97 6.64
CA TYR A 38 -9.55 6.62 5.99
C TYR A 38 -9.61 5.12 5.66
N SER A 39 -10.68 4.45 6.10
CA SER A 39 -11.01 3.09 5.66
C SER A 39 -11.92 3.07 4.42
N LEU A 40 -12.56 4.21 4.13
CA LEU A 40 -13.47 4.41 3.00
C LEU A 40 -13.18 5.75 2.34
N ILE A 41 -13.42 5.85 1.03
CA ILE A 41 -13.29 7.10 0.29
C ILE A 41 -14.38 8.09 0.77
N PRO A 42 -14.03 9.33 1.18
CA PRO A 42 -15.00 10.34 1.60
C PRO A 42 -15.92 10.71 0.43
N ALA A 43 -17.24 10.80 0.65
CA ALA A 43 -18.24 11.05 -0.41
C ALA A 43 -18.61 12.53 -0.58
N ASP A 44 -18.13 13.37 0.34
CA ASP A 44 -18.35 14.81 0.48
C ASP A 44 -17.35 15.68 -0.29
N ILE A 45 -16.34 15.07 -0.92
CA ILE A 45 -15.41 15.75 -1.82
C ILE A 45 -16.19 16.36 -2.99
N ASN A 46 -15.85 17.60 -3.37
CA ASN A 46 -16.45 18.27 -4.51
C ASN A 46 -16.21 17.47 -5.80
N LYS A 47 -17.22 17.43 -6.68
CA LYS A 47 -17.23 16.62 -7.92
C LYS A 47 -16.40 17.21 -9.05
N ASP A 48 -15.94 18.44 -8.90
CA ASP A 48 -15.02 19.10 -9.82
C ASP A 48 -13.55 18.67 -9.63
N VAL A 49 -13.25 17.88 -8.59
CA VAL A 49 -11.90 17.36 -8.31
C VAL A 49 -11.25 16.74 -9.54
N THR A 50 -10.04 17.20 -9.86
CA THR A 50 -9.22 16.70 -10.97
C THR A 50 -8.07 15.84 -10.48
N ILE A 51 -7.50 16.17 -9.32
CA ILE A 51 -6.42 15.39 -8.70
C ILE A 51 -6.86 15.00 -7.30
N LEU A 52 -6.87 13.70 -7.04
CA LEU A 52 -7.25 13.15 -5.74
C LEU A 52 -6.13 12.28 -5.20
N ASP A 53 -5.54 12.71 -4.08
CA ASP A 53 -4.56 11.95 -3.34
C ASP A 53 -5.18 11.35 -2.07
N LEU A 54 -5.28 10.02 -2.06
CA LEU A 54 -5.81 9.20 -0.95
C LEU A 54 -4.72 8.25 -0.42
N SER A 55 -3.44 8.57 -0.65
CA SER A 55 -2.31 7.72 -0.27
C SER A 55 -2.15 7.59 1.24
N HIS A 56 -1.49 6.53 1.72
CA HIS A 56 -1.22 6.29 3.14
C HIS A 56 -2.51 6.22 3.99
N ASN A 57 -3.50 5.46 3.51
CA ASN A 57 -4.77 5.23 4.20
C ASN A 57 -5.03 3.71 4.33
N GLN A 58 -6.24 3.33 4.72
CA GLN A 58 -6.67 1.94 4.91
C GLN A 58 -7.77 1.54 3.93
N ILE A 59 -7.81 2.19 2.76
CA ILE A 59 -8.86 1.98 1.75
C ILE A 59 -8.69 0.61 1.11
N THR A 60 -9.81 -0.09 0.93
CA THR A 60 -9.84 -1.45 0.38
C THR A 60 -10.32 -1.50 -1.07
N LEU A 61 -10.88 -0.40 -1.57
CA LEU A 61 -11.52 -0.28 -2.89
C LEU A 61 -12.67 -1.28 -3.03
N ASN A 62 -13.50 -1.37 -2.00
CA ASN A 62 -14.70 -2.20 -2.01
C ASN A 62 -15.80 -1.55 -2.88
N ILE A 63 -16.99 -2.16 -2.91
CA ILE A 63 -18.10 -1.65 -3.73
C ILE A 63 -18.55 -0.22 -3.35
N ARG A 64 -18.45 0.17 -2.07
CA ARG A 64 -18.78 1.52 -1.63
C ARG A 64 -17.74 2.52 -2.12
N ASP A 65 -16.47 2.23 -1.91
CA ASP A 65 -15.35 3.04 -2.40
C ASP A 65 -15.45 3.23 -3.92
N THR A 66 -15.68 2.14 -4.64
CA THR A 66 -15.86 2.14 -6.10
C THR A 66 -17.02 3.05 -6.48
N SER A 67 -18.18 2.92 -5.83
CA SER A 67 -19.36 3.74 -6.16
C SER A 67 -19.13 5.24 -5.94
N VAL A 68 -18.40 5.62 -4.89
CA VAL A 68 -18.06 7.02 -4.60
C VAL A 68 -17.04 7.54 -5.60
N LEU A 69 -15.97 6.78 -5.85
CA LEU A 69 -14.91 7.14 -6.78
C LEU A 69 -15.44 7.40 -8.19
N GLN A 70 -16.38 6.56 -8.65
CA GLN A 70 -17.03 6.70 -9.96
C GLN A 70 -17.89 7.98 -10.10
N THR A 71 -18.16 8.72 -9.02
CA THR A 71 -18.84 10.02 -9.07
C THR A 71 -17.91 11.17 -9.45
N TYR A 72 -16.59 10.99 -9.34
CA TYR A 72 -15.57 11.99 -9.66
C TYR A 72 -15.13 11.92 -11.13
N PHE A 73 -16.05 12.19 -12.04
CA PHE A 73 -15.86 12.01 -13.50
C PHE A 73 -14.82 12.96 -14.13
N LEU A 74 -14.41 14.02 -13.44
CA LEU A 74 -13.37 14.96 -13.89
C LEU A 74 -11.94 14.53 -13.54
N LEU A 75 -11.78 13.48 -12.71
CA LEU A 75 -10.45 13.01 -12.27
C LEU A 75 -9.51 12.76 -13.44
N THR A 76 -8.34 13.36 -13.36
CA THR A 76 -7.18 13.15 -14.23
C THR A 76 -6.08 12.39 -13.52
N GLU A 77 -5.96 12.52 -12.19
CA GLU A 77 -4.95 11.83 -11.41
C GLU A 77 -5.55 11.25 -10.13
N LEU A 78 -5.23 9.99 -9.86
CA LEU A 78 -5.67 9.28 -8.66
C LEU A 78 -4.49 8.56 -8.02
N TYR A 79 -4.21 8.93 -6.77
CA TYR A 79 -3.17 8.32 -5.95
C TYR A 79 -3.81 7.53 -4.80
N LEU A 80 -3.55 6.22 -4.80
CA LEU A 80 -3.99 5.23 -3.81
C LEU A 80 -2.77 4.46 -3.28
N PHE A 81 -1.59 5.09 -3.31
CA PHE A 81 -0.35 4.50 -2.85
C PHE A 81 -0.45 4.13 -1.37
N GLU A 82 0.08 2.97 -0.99
CA GLU A 82 0.12 2.55 0.43
C GLU A 82 -1.26 2.52 1.08
N ASN A 83 -2.13 1.66 0.54
CA ASN A 83 -3.48 1.35 1.03
C ASN A 83 -3.65 -0.18 1.20
N ASN A 84 -4.86 -0.64 1.51
CA ASN A 84 -5.18 -2.04 1.76
C ASN A 84 -5.95 -2.71 0.60
N VAL A 85 -5.73 -2.29 -0.65
CA VAL A 85 -6.39 -2.90 -1.81
C VAL A 85 -5.82 -4.29 -2.07
N THR A 86 -6.69 -5.30 -2.15
CA THR A 86 -6.29 -6.70 -2.37
C THR A 86 -6.71 -7.26 -3.72
N ILE A 87 -7.82 -6.79 -4.26
CA ILE A 87 -8.41 -7.25 -5.52
C ILE A 87 -8.90 -6.02 -6.29
N LEU A 88 -8.58 -5.96 -7.58
CA LEU A 88 -9.24 -5.01 -8.49
C LEU A 88 -10.38 -5.73 -9.19
N TYR A 89 -11.60 -5.35 -8.84
CA TYR A 89 -12.82 -5.89 -9.42
C TYR A 89 -13.12 -5.27 -10.79
N ASN A 90 -13.96 -5.93 -11.59
CA ASN A 90 -14.47 -5.39 -12.83
C ASN A 90 -15.10 -4.01 -12.61
N ASN A 91 -14.78 -3.06 -13.48
CA ASN A 91 -15.24 -1.66 -13.38
C ASN A 91 -14.80 -0.93 -12.10
N SER A 92 -13.73 -1.34 -11.41
CA SER A 92 -13.19 -0.63 -10.22
C SER A 92 -12.98 0.88 -10.47
N PHE A 93 -12.67 1.25 -11.70
CA PHE A 93 -12.44 2.64 -12.13
C PHE A 93 -13.42 3.08 -13.23
N GLY A 94 -14.62 2.49 -13.25
CA GLY A 94 -15.67 2.85 -14.21
C GLY A 94 -15.92 4.37 -14.25
N ASN A 95 -16.36 4.89 -15.38
CA ASN A 95 -16.65 6.32 -15.58
C ASN A 95 -15.47 7.31 -15.44
N LEU A 96 -14.29 6.89 -14.96
CA LEU A 96 -13.07 7.72 -14.88
C LEU A 96 -12.38 7.87 -16.24
N SER A 97 -13.14 8.25 -17.26
CA SER A 97 -12.66 8.32 -18.66
C SER A 97 -11.61 9.40 -18.91
N ASN A 98 -11.48 10.37 -17.99
CA ASN A 98 -10.50 11.44 -18.02
C ASN A 98 -9.18 11.09 -17.32
N LEU A 99 -9.12 9.97 -16.59
CA LEU A 99 -7.97 9.58 -15.79
C LEU A 99 -6.76 9.33 -16.69
N GLN A 100 -5.64 9.96 -16.34
CA GLN A 100 -4.36 9.91 -17.04
C GLN A 100 -3.30 9.19 -16.19
N ILE A 101 -3.32 9.40 -14.87
CA ILE A 101 -2.39 8.78 -13.93
C ILE A 101 -3.17 8.01 -12.88
N LEU A 102 -2.81 6.74 -12.71
CA LEU A 102 -3.33 5.88 -11.65
C LEU A 102 -2.16 5.25 -10.91
N ASN A 103 -2.01 5.61 -9.64
CA ASN A 103 -1.00 5.03 -8.76
C ASN A 103 -1.63 4.18 -7.66
N ILE A 104 -1.44 2.87 -7.72
CA ILE A 104 -1.89 1.90 -6.70
C ILE A 104 -0.71 1.02 -6.26
N CYS A 105 0.49 1.61 -6.20
CA CYS A 105 1.66 0.93 -5.68
C CYS A 105 1.53 0.66 -4.17
N ARG A 106 2.33 -0.28 -3.65
CA ARG A 106 2.40 -0.64 -2.22
C ARG A 106 1.05 -1.00 -1.60
N ASN A 107 0.24 -1.73 -2.35
CA ASN A 107 -0.98 -2.34 -1.84
C ASN A 107 -0.74 -3.86 -1.66
N SER A 108 -1.80 -4.65 -1.51
CA SER A 108 -1.73 -6.11 -1.42
C SER A 108 -2.46 -6.79 -2.60
N ILE A 109 -2.44 -6.17 -3.78
CA ILE A 109 -3.15 -6.67 -4.95
C ILE A 109 -2.54 -7.98 -5.41
N HIS A 110 -3.35 -9.03 -5.44
CA HIS A 110 -2.95 -10.36 -5.95
C HIS A 110 -3.84 -10.83 -7.11
N ILE A 111 -5.02 -10.20 -7.30
CA ILE A 111 -5.95 -10.49 -8.40
C ILE A 111 -6.38 -9.18 -9.06
N ILE A 112 -6.31 -9.14 -10.38
CA ILE A 112 -6.93 -8.11 -11.23
C ILE A 112 -7.91 -8.82 -12.16
N GLN A 113 -9.20 -8.47 -12.06
CA GLN A 113 -10.22 -9.06 -12.94
C GLN A 113 -10.11 -8.49 -14.36
N GLN A 114 -10.64 -9.24 -15.34
CA GLN A 114 -10.49 -8.96 -16.77
C GLN A 114 -10.86 -7.52 -17.16
N ASP A 115 -11.95 -7.00 -16.59
CA ASP A 115 -12.51 -5.69 -16.93
C ASP A 115 -12.22 -4.64 -15.85
N ALA A 116 -11.18 -4.84 -15.03
CA ALA A 116 -10.85 -3.89 -13.95
C ALA A 116 -10.52 -2.48 -14.45
N PHE A 117 -9.88 -2.39 -15.62
CA PHE A 117 -9.43 -1.14 -16.23
C PHE A 117 -10.32 -0.64 -17.38
N ILE A 118 -11.49 -1.24 -17.57
CA ILE A 118 -12.41 -0.81 -18.62
C ILE A 118 -12.87 0.63 -18.36
N GLY A 119 -12.98 1.43 -19.42
CA GLY A 119 -13.40 2.83 -19.34
C GLY A 119 -12.27 3.85 -19.14
N LEU A 120 -11.06 3.42 -18.78
CA LEU A 120 -9.86 4.26 -18.60
C LEU A 120 -9.21 4.67 -19.94
N LYS A 121 -9.99 5.34 -20.79
CA LYS A 121 -9.63 5.62 -22.20
C LYS A 121 -8.43 6.55 -22.36
N LYS A 122 -8.19 7.47 -21.42
CA LYS A 122 -7.11 8.46 -21.46
C LYS A 122 -5.91 8.09 -20.57
N LEU A 123 -5.91 6.90 -19.97
CA LEU A 123 -4.84 6.52 -19.04
C LEU A 123 -3.51 6.43 -19.77
N LYS A 124 -2.51 7.13 -19.23
CA LYS A 124 -1.14 7.23 -19.75
C LYS A 124 -0.15 6.52 -18.85
N GLN A 125 -0.35 6.56 -17.54
CA GLN A 125 0.58 6.00 -16.56
C GLN A 125 -0.18 5.12 -15.57
N LEU A 126 0.28 3.88 -15.45
CA LEU A 126 -0.28 2.90 -14.52
C LEU A 126 0.83 2.35 -13.63
N TYR A 127 0.70 2.61 -12.33
CA TYR A 127 1.64 2.13 -11.32
C TYR A 127 0.98 1.04 -10.46
N LEU A 128 1.49 -0.19 -10.59
CA LEU A 128 1.05 -1.38 -9.85
C LEU A 128 2.21 -2.01 -9.06
N CYS A 129 3.27 -1.24 -8.81
CA CYS A 129 4.48 -1.70 -8.16
C CYS A 129 4.29 -2.10 -6.69
N GLN A 130 5.15 -2.99 -6.19
CA GLN A 130 5.16 -3.43 -4.80
C GLN A 130 3.80 -3.98 -4.33
N ASN A 131 3.16 -4.77 -5.19
CA ASN A 131 1.96 -5.55 -4.88
C ASN A 131 2.33 -7.05 -4.77
N LYS A 132 1.34 -7.94 -4.80
CA LYS A 132 1.51 -9.39 -4.59
C LYS A 132 1.08 -10.21 -5.81
N MET A 133 1.20 -9.64 -7.00
CA MET A 133 0.73 -10.29 -8.23
C MET A 133 1.69 -11.40 -8.66
N LEU A 134 1.17 -12.61 -8.86
CA LEU A 134 1.95 -13.76 -9.34
C LEU A 134 1.94 -13.89 -10.86
N GLN A 135 0.81 -13.55 -11.48
CA GLN A 135 0.56 -13.64 -12.92
C GLN A 135 -0.35 -12.50 -13.35
N LEU A 136 -0.24 -12.14 -14.63
CA LEU A 136 -1.08 -11.13 -15.27
C LEU A 136 -1.58 -11.67 -16.60
N ASN A 137 -2.89 -11.55 -16.84
CA ASN A 137 -3.40 -11.73 -18.19
C ASN A 137 -3.08 -10.46 -18.99
N PRO A 138 -2.31 -10.51 -20.09
CA PRO A 138 -2.05 -9.33 -20.94
C PRO A 138 -3.31 -8.61 -21.41
N GLU A 139 -4.42 -9.34 -21.57
CA GLU A 139 -5.66 -8.78 -22.10
C GLU A 139 -6.27 -7.67 -21.22
N ILE A 140 -5.97 -7.65 -19.91
CA ILE A 140 -6.47 -6.61 -19.00
C ILE A 140 -6.00 -5.20 -19.40
N PHE A 141 -4.90 -5.11 -20.16
CA PHE A 141 -4.35 -3.83 -20.63
C PHE A 141 -4.86 -3.43 -22.02
N VAL A 142 -5.58 -4.30 -22.74
CA VAL A 142 -6.10 -4.01 -24.09
C VAL A 142 -7.01 -2.76 -24.14
N PRO A 143 -7.87 -2.48 -23.12
CA PRO A 143 -8.66 -1.26 -23.10
C PRO A 143 -7.81 0.04 -23.02
N LEU A 144 -6.57 -0.04 -22.53
CA LEU A 144 -5.69 1.09 -22.22
C LEU A 144 -4.90 1.57 -23.44
N LYS A 145 -5.62 2.04 -24.47
CA LYS A 145 -5.05 2.41 -25.77
C LYS A 145 -4.00 3.53 -25.76
N ASN A 146 -4.00 4.35 -24.71
CA ASN A 146 -3.09 5.49 -24.55
C ASN A 146 -1.99 5.24 -23.50
N LEU A 147 -1.88 4.02 -22.96
CA LEU A 147 -0.92 3.71 -21.93
C LEU A 147 0.51 3.84 -22.46
N LYS A 148 1.32 4.66 -21.78
CA LYS A 148 2.72 4.94 -22.12
C LYS A 148 3.68 4.36 -21.10
N LEU A 149 3.31 4.38 -19.82
CA LEU A 149 4.12 3.88 -18.73
C LEU A 149 3.37 2.79 -17.97
N LEU A 150 4.02 1.64 -17.82
CA LEU A 150 3.57 0.56 -16.94
C LEU A 150 4.66 0.20 -15.93
N ASN A 151 4.34 0.35 -14.64
CA ASN A 151 5.22 -0.07 -13.56
C ASN A 151 4.68 -1.32 -12.85
N LEU A 152 5.39 -2.44 -13.00
CA LEU A 152 5.10 -3.74 -12.35
C LEU A 152 6.19 -4.15 -11.36
N GLN A 153 7.12 -3.25 -11.04
CA GLN A 153 8.25 -3.51 -10.16
C GLN A 153 7.84 -4.16 -8.83
N GLY A 154 8.66 -5.05 -8.29
CA GLY A 154 8.50 -5.52 -6.91
C GLY A 154 7.23 -6.34 -6.67
N ASN A 155 6.73 -7.03 -7.70
CA ASN A 155 5.67 -8.01 -7.58
C ASN A 155 6.27 -9.43 -7.49
N LEU A 156 5.43 -10.45 -7.66
CA LEU A 156 5.81 -11.86 -7.64
C LEU A 156 5.70 -12.49 -9.04
N ILE A 157 5.83 -11.68 -10.09
CA ILE A 157 5.62 -12.08 -11.48
C ILE A 157 6.81 -12.89 -11.97
N SER A 158 6.59 -14.14 -12.37
CA SER A 158 7.64 -14.98 -12.98
C SER A 158 7.59 -15.00 -14.51
N TYR A 159 6.43 -14.71 -15.09
CA TYR A 159 6.18 -14.67 -16.53
C TYR A 159 5.25 -13.51 -16.87
N PHE A 160 5.53 -12.83 -17.98
CA PHE A 160 4.70 -11.77 -18.50
C PHE A 160 4.63 -11.92 -20.02
N ASP A 161 3.46 -12.31 -20.53
CA ASP A 161 3.22 -12.32 -21.96
C ASP A 161 2.75 -10.92 -22.39
N VAL A 162 3.20 -10.46 -23.55
CA VAL A 162 2.96 -9.08 -23.98
C VAL A 162 1.85 -9.07 -25.04
N PRO A 163 0.83 -8.19 -24.93
CA PRO A 163 -0.17 -8.05 -25.99
C PRO A 163 0.48 -7.67 -27.34
N GLN A 164 -0.03 -8.21 -28.45
CA GLN A 164 0.51 -7.95 -29.80
C GLN A 164 0.56 -6.46 -30.19
N LEU A 165 -0.37 -5.63 -29.70
CA LEU A 165 -0.34 -4.18 -29.83
C LEU A 165 -0.33 -3.54 -28.45
N PHE A 166 0.87 -3.26 -27.94
CA PHE A 166 1.03 -2.59 -26.66
C PHE A 166 1.93 -1.35 -26.82
N PRO A 167 1.34 -0.15 -26.99
CA PRO A 167 2.07 1.07 -27.36
C PRO A 167 2.78 1.74 -26.17
N LEU A 168 3.47 0.95 -25.36
CA LEU A 168 4.26 1.43 -24.23
C LEU A 168 5.53 2.14 -24.69
N GLU A 169 5.86 3.22 -24.00
CA GLU A 169 7.13 3.94 -24.10
C GLU A 169 8.09 3.48 -23.00
N ILE A 170 7.57 3.23 -21.79
CA ILE A 170 8.35 2.90 -20.60
C ILE A 170 7.73 1.69 -19.90
N ILE A 171 8.57 0.72 -19.52
CA ILE A 171 8.17 -0.40 -18.67
C ILE A 171 9.17 -0.60 -17.54
N ILE A 172 8.68 -0.83 -16.32
CA ILE A 172 9.49 -1.04 -15.11
C ILE A 172 9.19 -2.43 -14.54
N LEU A 173 10.19 -3.31 -14.54
CA LEU A 173 10.02 -4.75 -14.27
C LEU A 173 10.90 -5.31 -13.15
N TYR A 174 11.88 -4.56 -12.64
CA TYR A 174 12.84 -5.06 -11.65
C TYR A 174 12.17 -5.49 -10.33
N GLY A 175 12.86 -6.31 -9.55
CA GLY A 175 12.34 -6.82 -8.27
C GLY A 175 11.24 -7.88 -8.40
N ASN A 176 11.10 -8.51 -9.56
CA ASN A 176 10.20 -9.65 -9.80
C ASN A 176 11.01 -10.96 -9.95
N PRO A 177 10.45 -12.12 -9.56
CA PRO A 177 11.11 -13.43 -9.66
C PRO A 177 11.07 -14.00 -11.09
N TRP A 178 11.65 -13.30 -12.07
CA TRP A 178 11.61 -13.66 -13.48
C TRP A 178 12.14 -15.07 -13.76
N ASN A 179 11.34 -15.87 -14.47
CA ASN A 179 11.74 -17.18 -14.96
C ASN A 179 12.19 -17.09 -16.42
N CYS A 180 13.51 -17.16 -16.62
CA CYS A 180 14.21 -17.02 -17.90
C CYS A 180 14.34 -18.34 -18.67
N SER A 181 13.34 -19.22 -18.56
CA SER A 181 13.18 -20.38 -19.45
C SER A 181 12.53 -19.96 -20.78
N CYS A 182 12.04 -20.91 -21.59
CA CYS A 182 11.39 -20.61 -22.88
C CYS A 182 10.21 -19.62 -22.80
N GLY A 183 9.51 -19.55 -21.66
CA GLY A 183 8.39 -18.61 -21.48
C GLY A 183 8.77 -17.13 -21.52
N LEU A 184 10.05 -16.79 -21.35
CA LEU A 184 10.53 -15.40 -21.45
C LEU A 184 10.66 -14.91 -22.89
N LEU A 185 10.71 -15.82 -23.87
CA LEU A 185 11.11 -15.48 -25.25
C LEU A 185 10.24 -14.37 -25.86
N ASN A 186 8.93 -14.40 -25.63
CA ASN A 186 8.01 -13.37 -26.13
C ASN A 186 8.35 -12.00 -25.55
N LEU A 187 8.53 -11.93 -24.22
CA LEU A 187 8.90 -10.70 -23.53
C LEU A 187 10.26 -10.18 -23.99
N GLN A 188 11.28 -11.05 -24.05
CA GLN A 188 12.62 -10.68 -24.50
C GLN A 188 12.61 -10.16 -25.94
N ASN A 189 11.92 -10.85 -26.85
CA ASN A 189 11.77 -10.41 -28.25
C ASN A 189 11.07 -9.06 -28.34
N TRP A 190 10.01 -8.85 -27.56
CA TRP A 190 9.30 -7.58 -27.54
C TRP A 190 10.19 -6.45 -27.00
N LEU A 191 10.93 -6.66 -25.92
CA LEU A 191 11.89 -5.69 -25.38
C LEU A 191 13.02 -5.32 -26.36
N ASN A 192 13.37 -6.23 -27.27
CA ASN A 192 14.46 -6.03 -28.23
C ASN A 192 14.00 -5.47 -29.59
N THR A 193 12.74 -5.68 -29.97
CA THR A 193 12.21 -5.26 -31.28
C THR A 193 11.31 -4.04 -31.23
N SER A 194 10.72 -3.73 -30.07
CA SER A 194 9.87 -2.55 -29.90
C SER A 194 10.69 -1.32 -29.46
N ASN A 195 10.05 -0.15 -29.50
CA ASN A 195 10.63 1.12 -29.04
C ASN A 195 10.47 1.33 -27.52
N VAL A 196 10.12 0.29 -26.77
CA VAL A 196 9.92 0.40 -25.31
C VAL A 196 11.26 0.53 -24.59
N THR A 197 11.32 1.43 -23.63
CA THR A 197 12.46 1.57 -22.72
C THR A 197 12.21 0.72 -21.48
N LEU A 198 13.11 -0.24 -21.23
CA LEU A 198 13.16 -0.98 -19.96
C LEU A 198 13.92 -0.16 -18.93
N GLU A 199 13.19 0.45 -18.00
CA GLU A 199 13.80 1.19 -16.90
C GLU A 199 14.50 0.24 -15.92
N ASN A 200 15.65 0.69 -15.41
CA ASN A 200 16.50 -0.10 -14.52
C ASN A 200 16.86 -1.49 -15.10
N GLU A 201 17.21 -1.53 -16.39
CA GLU A 201 17.60 -2.76 -17.10
C GLU A 201 18.73 -3.52 -16.39
N ASN A 202 19.69 -2.81 -15.81
CA ASN A 202 20.86 -3.37 -15.12
C ASN A 202 20.50 -4.22 -13.88
N ILE A 203 19.34 -3.99 -13.26
CA ILE A 203 18.86 -4.73 -12.08
C ILE A 203 17.62 -5.58 -12.37
N THR A 204 17.15 -5.61 -13.62
CA THR A 204 16.05 -6.47 -14.05
C THR A 204 16.60 -7.85 -14.43
N MET A 205 16.77 -8.70 -13.43
CA MET A 205 17.49 -9.97 -13.54
C MET A 205 16.58 -11.20 -13.40
N CYS A 206 17.02 -12.29 -14.01
CA CYS A 206 16.49 -13.63 -13.86
C CYS A 206 16.62 -14.13 -12.42
N SER A 207 15.56 -14.73 -11.90
CA SER A 207 15.57 -15.47 -10.62
C SER A 207 15.58 -16.98 -10.81
N TYR A 208 15.06 -17.47 -11.94
CA TYR A 208 15.01 -18.88 -12.29
C TYR A 208 15.30 -19.08 -13.79
N PRO A 209 15.79 -20.24 -14.25
CA PRO A 209 16.40 -21.33 -13.46
C PRO A 209 17.68 -20.88 -12.75
N ASP A 210 18.14 -21.64 -11.75
CA ASP A 210 19.33 -21.30 -10.95
C ASP A 210 20.58 -21.07 -11.82
N THR A 211 20.70 -21.75 -12.97
CA THR A 211 21.79 -21.58 -13.93
C THR A 211 21.82 -20.22 -14.61
N LEU A 212 20.67 -19.55 -14.71
CA LEU A 212 20.50 -18.23 -15.32
C LEU A 212 20.22 -17.15 -14.29
N LYS A 213 20.26 -17.47 -12.99
CA LYS A 213 20.03 -16.51 -11.92
C LYS A 213 21.04 -15.37 -11.98
N GLY A 214 20.56 -14.12 -11.88
CA GLY A 214 21.38 -12.92 -11.94
C GLY A 214 21.72 -12.41 -13.34
N TYR A 215 21.33 -13.13 -14.41
CA TYR A 215 21.47 -12.62 -15.77
C TYR A 215 20.34 -11.64 -16.10
N SER A 216 20.60 -10.64 -16.95
CA SER A 216 19.56 -9.70 -17.40
C SER A 216 18.51 -10.41 -18.26
N ILE A 217 17.22 -10.14 -18.01
CA ILE A 217 16.12 -10.73 -18.80
C ILE A 217 16.19 -10.33 -20.27
N LYS A 218 16.80 -9.18 -20.60
CA LYS A 218 16.86 -8.65 -21.96
C LYS A 218 17.93 -9.32 -22.82
N ILE A 219 19.05 -9.71 -22.19
CA ILE A 219 20.27 -10.18 -22.89
C ILE A 219 20.53 -11.67 -22.66
N VAL A 220 19.83 -12.35 -21.75
CA VAL A 220 20.09 -13.75 -21.41
C VAL A 220 20.00 -14.66 -22.64
N HIS A 221 21.09 -15.39 -22.91
CA HIS A 221 21.18 -16.38 -23.98
C HIS A 221 20.86 -17.76 -23.42
N TYR A 222 19.79 -18.41 -23.90
CA TYR A 222 19.48 -19.79 -23.54
C TYR A 222 19.84 -20.75 -24.69
N LYS A 223 20.47 -21.89 -24.35
CA LYS A 223 20.82 -22.96 -25.29
C LYS A 223 19.67 -23.96 -25.40
N ALA A 224 18.65 -23.71 -26.21
CA ALA A 224 17.77 -24.76 -26.75
C ALA A 224 16.79 -24.18 -27.77
N ALA A 225 16.49 -24.95 -28.81
CA ALA A 225 15.36 -24.73 -29.69
C ALA A 225 14.06 -24.74 -28.86
N CYS A 226 13.57 -23.57 -28.44
CA CYS A 226 12.22 -23.44 -27.91
C CYS A 226 11.27 -23.77 -29.06
N HIS A 227 10.87 -25.04 -29.16
CA HIS A 227 9.79 -25.43 -30.05
C HIS A 227 8.54 -24.73 -29.55
N SER A 228 8.02 -23.81 -30.35
CA SER A 228 6.74 -23.13 -30.17
C SER A 228 5.58 -24.12 -30.25
N LYS A 229 5.50 -25.06 -29.31
CA LYS A 229 4.22 -25.67 -28.97
C LYS A 229 3.65 -24.78 -27.89
N PHE A 230 2.88 -23.77 -28.33
CA PHE A 230 1.89 -23.13 -27.47
C PHE A 230 1.16 -24.24 -26.71
N PRO A 231 1.25 -24.33 -25.37
CA PRO A 231 0.14 -24.88 -24.64
C PRO A 231 -1.02 -23.91 -24.92
N SER A 232 -2.06 -24.40 -25.56
CA SER A 232 -3.40 -23.81 -25.50
C SER A 232 -3.69 -23.33 -24.07
N PRO A 233 -4.47 -22.26 -23.89
CA PRO A 233 -4.76 -21.73 -22.56
C PRO A 233 -5.33 -22.87 -21.71
N ILE A 234 -4.69 -23.16 -20.59
CA ILE A 234 -5.31 -23.94 -19.52
C ILE A 234 -6.33 -22.99 -18.88
N THR A 235 -7.43 -22.75 -19.59
CA THR A 235 -8.66 -22.30 -18.98
C THR A 235 -9.22 -23.47 -18.15
N GLU A 236 -9.59 -23.15 -16.91
CA GLU A 236 -10.49 -23.89 -16.01
C GLU A 236 -9.99 -24.98 -15.03
N ASP A 237 -8.75 -25.44 -15.03
CA ASP A 237 -8.37 -26.53 -14.08
C ASP A 237 -7.68 -26.10 -12.78
N LEU A 238 -7.14 -24.87 -12.67
CA LEU A 238 -6.56 -24.37 -11.40
C LEU A 238 -7.57 -23.67 -10.49
N TYR A 239 -8.77 -23.34 -10.98
CA TYR A 239 -9.82 -22.73 -10.17
C TYR A 239 -10.67 -23.78 -9.42
N ILE A 240 -10.76 -25.01 -9.95
CA ILE A 240 -11.56 -26.08 -9.34
C ILE A 240 -10.83 -26.75 -8.15
N ASN A 241 -9.49 -26.78 -8.15
CA ASN A 241 -8.73 -27.37 -7.03
C ASN A 241 -8.68 -26.54 -5.74
N PHE A 242 -9.06 -25.25 -5.79
CA PHE A 242 -9.24 -24.44 -4.57
C PHE A 242 -10.68 -24.45 -4.03
N ARG A 243 -11.65 -25.04 -4.76
CA ARG A 243 -13.05 -25.16 -4.31
C ARG A 243 -13.40 -26.54 -3.75
N SER A 244 -12.53 -27.53 -3.91
CA SER A 244 -12.77 -28.93 -3.48
C SER A 244 -12.17 -29.30 -2.12
N ILE A 245 -11.42 -28.41 -1.46
CA ILE A 245 -10.92 -28.65 -0.09
C ILE A 245 -11.98 -28.30 0.99
N SER A 246 -13.08 -27.67 0.59
CA SER A 246 -14.24 -27.44 1.45
C SER A 246 -15.48 -28.12 0.87
N ASN A 247 -15.57 -29.45 0.96
CA ASN A 247 -16.81 -30.19 1.26
C ASN A 247 -16.66 -31.71 1.06
N SER A 248 -16.85 -32.42 2.18
CA SER A 248 -17.36 -33.79 2.30
C SER A 248 -16.65 -34.95 1.56
N THR A 249 -15.99 -35.77 2.39
CA THR A 249 -16.13 -37.22 2.50
C THR A 249 -17.29 -37.92 1.75
N PHE A 250 -17.01 -39.17 1.36
CA PHE A 250 -17.94 -40.29 1.09
C PHE A 250 -18.57 -40.39 -0.32
N ASN A 251 -17.95 -41.15 -1.22
CA ASN A 251 -18.46 -42.47 -1.68
C ASN A 251 -17.66 -43.03 -2.87
N SER A 252 -17.22 -44.29 -2.73
CA SER A 252 -17.36 -45.40 -3.71
C SER A 252 -17.38 -45.01 -5.21
N SER A 253 -16.55 -45.50 -6.12
CA SER A 253 -15.89 -46.79 -6.23
C SER A 253 -14.81 -46.71 -7.33
N LEU A 254 -13.58 -47.12 -7.03
CA LEU A 254 -12.63 -47.53 -8.05
C LEU A 254 -12.29 -48.99 -7.81
N ASN A 255 -13.16 -49.87 -8.32
CA ASN A 255 -12.79 -51.25 -8.61
C ASN A 255 -11.77 -51.22 -9.74
N ASN A 256 -10.51 -51.49 -9.40
CA ASN A 256 -9.59 -52.34 -10.18
C ASN A 256 -8.31 -52.59 -9.37
N LEU A 257 -8.39 -53.59 -8.50
CA LEU A 257 -7.29 -54.50 -8.10
C LEU A 257 -6.72 -55.11 -9.41
N THR A 258 -5.44 -55.36 -9.69
CA THR A 258 -4.20 -55.77 -8.98
C THR A 258 -3.06 -55.56 -10.01
N ARG A 259 -1.74 -55.51 -9.78
CA ARG A 259 -0.78 -56.24 -8.94
C ARG A 259 0.55 -55.52 -9.20
N ASN A 260 1.36 -55.12 -8.23
CA ASN A 260 2.38 -55.96 -7.61
C ASN A 260 2.91 -55.26 -6.36
N SER A 261 2.94 -56.00 -5.27
CA SER A 261 3.53 -55.66 -3.98
C SER A 261 5.03 -55.96 -3.97
N GLU A 262 5.85 -54.98 -3.61
CA GLU A 262 7.11 -55.22 -2.90
C GLU A 262 7.14 -54.31 -1.67
N GLN A 263 7.09 -54.93 -0.49
CA GLN A 263 7.19 -54.30 0.81
C GLN A 263 8.65 -54.00 1.16
N GLY A 264 8.98 -52.72 1.33
CA GLY A 264 10.14 -52.26 2.09
C GLY A 264 9.73 -51.85 3.52
N PRO A 265 10.59 -52.05 4.55
CA PRO A 265 10.18 -51.95 5.95
C PRO A 265 9.94 -50.51 6.41
N LEU A 266 8.87 -50.33 7.20
CA LEU A 266 8.45 -49.09 7.84
C LEU A 266 9.54 -48.53 8.78
N GLY A 267 10.14 -47.40 8.39
CA GLY A 267 10.99 -46.58 9.24
C GLY A 267 10.16 -45.77 10.25
N LYS A 268 10.69 -45.63 11.47
CA LYS A 268 10.12 -44.99 12.66
C LYS A 268 9.83 -43.48 12.46
N SER A 269 8.76 -43.14 11.74
CA SER A 269 8.38 -41.73 11.45
C SER A 269 6.99 -41.34 12.02
N TRP A 270 6.59 -41.90 13.16
CA TRP A 270 5.38 -41.45 13.88
C TRP A 270 5.73 -40.67 15.16
N ALA A 271 6.93 -40.85 15.71
CA ALA A 271 7.38 -40.16 16.92
C ALA A 271 7.65 -38.66 16.69
N LEU A 272 8.07 -38.26 15.49
CA LEU A 272 8.37 -36.85 15.16
C LEU A 272 7.09 -36.04 14.88
N LEU A 273 6.07 -36.64 14.25
CA LEU A 273 4.79 -35.97 13.99
C LEU A 273 3.95 -35.85 15.27
N GLY A 274 3.93 -36.87 16.13
CA GLY A 274 3.25 -36.79 17.43
C GLY A 274 3.88 -35.76 18.38
N GLY A 275 5.22 -35.66 18.39
CA GLY A 275 5.95 -34.69 19.20
C GLY A 275 5.66 -33.23 18.81
N GLY A 276 5.63 -32.92 17.51
CA GLY A 276 5.37 -31.57 17.04
C GLY A 276 3.96 -31.04 17.35
N VAL A 277 2.95 -31.93 17.33
CA VAL A 277 1.58 -31.54 17.67
C VAL A 277 1.43 -31.32 19.18
N ALA A 278 2.06 -32.16 20.00
CA ALA A 278 2.04 -32.01 21.45
C ALA A 278 2.73 -30.71 21.90
N THR A 279 3.86 -30.34 21.29
CA THR A 279 4.55 -29.08 21.64
C THR A 279 3.71 -27.85 21.29
N MET A 280 3.04 -27.84 20.13
CA MET A 280 2.17 -26.73 19.71
C MET A 280 0.94 -26.55 20.60
N LEU A 281 0.36 -27.65 21.06
CA LEU A 281 -0.78 -27.61 21.98
C LEU A 281 -0.37 -27.14 23.39
N VAL A 282 0.80 -27.57 23.87
CA VAL A 282 1.33 -27.13 25.18
C VAL A 282 1.70 -25.66 25.17
N THR A 283 2.38 -25.16 24.12
CA THR A 283 2.74 -23.74 24.04
C THR A 283 1.51 -22.84 23.94
N SER A 284 0.50 -23.26 23.17
CA SER A 284 -0.77 -22.52 23.05
C SER A 284 -1.52 -22.46 24.38
N LEU A 285 -1.51 -23.55 25.17
CA LEU A 285 -2.12 -23.58 26.50
C LEU A 285 -1.38 -22.66 27.49
N LEU A 286 -0.04 -22.63 27.46
CA LEU A 286 0.76 -21.76 28.31
C LEU A 286 0.53 -20.27 28.01
N ILE A 287 0.43 -19.91 26.73
CA ILE A 287 0.11 -18.54 26.31
C ILE A 287 -1.29 -18.15 26.78
N PHE A 288 -2.27 -19.06 26.65
CA PHE A 288 -3.63 -18.80 27.11
C PHE A 288 -3.69 -18.58 28.63
N ILE A 289 -2.97 -19.39 29.42
CA ILE A 289 -2.88 -19.22 30.88
C ILE A 289 -2.19 -17.88 31.22
N ALA A 290 -1.12 -17.51 30.51
CA ALA A 290 -0.43 -16.24 30.73
C ALA A 290 -1.32 -15.01 30.44
N ILE A 291 -2.20 -15.09 29.43
CA ILE A 291 -3.13 -14.00 29.07
C ILE A 291 -4.33 -13.95 30.03
N LYS A 292 -4.86 -15.11 30.44
CA LYS A 292 -6.13 -15.19 31.21
C LYS A 292 -5.97 -15.27 32.73
N CYS A 293 -4.78 -15.57 33.26
CA CYS A 293 -4.51 -15.62 34.70
C CYS A 293 -3.54 -14.51 35.14
N PRO A 294 -4.03 -13.33 35.56
CA PRO A 294 -3.21 -12.18 35.96
C PRO A 294 -2.52 -12.34 37.33
N ILE A 295 -2.34 -13.55 37.85
CA ILE A 295 -1.81 -13.78 39.21
C ILE A 295 -0.28 -13.70 39.22
N TRP A 296 0.40 -14.00 38.11
CA TRP A 296 1.87 -14.07 38.08
C TRP A 296 2.61 -12.73 38.08
N TYR A 297 2.01 -11.64 37.59
CA TYR A 297 2.68 -10.32 37.64
C TYR A 297 2.74 -9.75 39.07
N ASN A 298 1.83 -10.16 39.97
CA ASN A 298 1.86 -9.75 41.37
C ASN A 298 3.10 -10.29 42.11
N PHE A 299 3.69 -11.39 41.64
CA PHE A 299 4.97 -11.90 42.18
C PHE A 299 6.18 -11.13 41.64
N LEU A 300 6.07 -10.54 40.44
CA LEU A 300 7.15 -9.79 39.78
C LEU A 300 7.23 -8.32 40.23
N LEU A 301 6.14 -7.76 40.74
CA LEU A 301 6.06 -6.39 41.28
C LEU A 301 6.29 -6.28 42.80
N SER A 302 6.58 -7.37 43.50
CA SER A 302 6.98 -7.36 44.92
C SER A 302 8.49 -7.19 45.15
N TYR A 303 9.28 -6.97 44.10
CA TYR A 303 10.71 -6.77 44.25
C TYR A 303 11.02 -5.32 44.66
N LYS A 304 10.97 -5.07 45.98
CA LYS A 304 11.45 -3.84 46.60
C LYS A 304 12.99 -3.84 46.52
N HIS A 305 13.55 -3.05 45.61
CA HIS A 305 14.97 -2.72 45.69
C HIS A 305 15.22 -1.91 46.97
N HIS A 306 15.95 -2.51 47.90
CA HIS A 306 16.51 -1.82 49.06
C HIS A 306 17.65 -0.93 48.54
N HIS A 307 17.58 0.38 48.81
CA HIS A 307 18.68 1.29 48.51
C HIS A 307 19.85 0.92 49.43
N LEU A 308 20.96 0.45 48.86
CA LEU A 308 22.19 0.22 49.60
C LEU A 308 22.81 1.58 49.94
N GLU A 309 22.95 1.83 51.23
CA GLU A 309 23.72 2.93 51.79
C GLU A 309 25.17 2.45 51.88
N GLU A 310 26.03 2.93 50.99
CA GLU A 310 27.47 2.67 51.04
C GLU A 310 28.20 3.92 51.51
N HIS A 311 28.97 3.71 52.57
CA HIS A 311 29.81 4.66 53.30
C HIS A 311 30.84 5.35 52.40
N GLU A 312 30.85 6.69 52.40
CA GLU A 312 32.04 7.47 52.04
C GLU A 312 32.87 7.77 53.28
N ALA A 313 34.18 7.53 53.15
CA ALA A 313 35.18 7.58 54.19
C ALA A 313 35.56 9.02 54.59
N GLU A 314 35.84 9.20 55.88
CA GLU A 314 36.36 10.41 56.52
C GLU A 314 37.75 10.80 55.99
N THR A 315 38.01 12.08 55.67
CA THR A 315 39.28 12.78 56.00
C THR A 315 39.16 14.32 55.86
N TYR A 316 39.36 15.05 56.98
CA TYR A 316 39.99 16.39 57.20
C TYR A 316 39.71 17.56 56.20
N GLU A 317 39.31 18.79 56.57
CA GLU A 317 39.79 19.69 57.65
C GLU A 317 38.74 20.72 58.15
N ASP A 318 38.89 21.03 59.43
CA ASP A 318 38.79 22.29 60.20
C ASP A 318 38.08 23.55 59.63
N GLY A 319 37.28 24.23 60.48
CA GLY A 319 36.94 25.65 60.27
C GLY A 319 35.60 26.18 60.80
N PHE A 320 35.53 26.46 62.11
CA PHE A 320 34.82 27.59 62.77
C PHE A 320 33.29 27.80 62.63
N THR A 321 32.58 27.57 63.76
CA THR A 321 31.60 28.44 64.49
C THR A 321 30.71 29.40 63.67
N GLU A 322 29.37 29.43 63.82
CA GLU A 322 28.62 29.87 65.01
C GLU A 322 27.14 29.43 64.93
N ASN A 323 26.65 28.88 66.04
CA ASN A 323 25.24 28.91 66.49
C ASN A 323 24.93 30.32 67.06
N PRO A 324 23.71 30.70 67.49
CA PRO A 324 22.50 29.90 67.78
C PRO A 324 21.24 30.58 67.14
N SER A 325 20.00 30.13 67.25
CA SER A 325 19.18 29.93 68.46
C SER A 325 17.78 29.57 67.94
N SER A 326 17.27 28.36 68.15
CA SER A 326 16.64 27.84 69.39
C SER A 326 15.11 27.89 69.31
N LEU A 327 14.52 26.70 69.56
CA LEU A 327 13.34 26.42 70.40
C LEU A 327 11.99 27.10 70.03
N SER A 328 10.81 26.51 70.21
CA SER A 328 10.33 25.17 70.57
C SER A 328 8.82 25.25 70.78
N GLN A 329 8.15 24.11 70.59
CA GLN A 329 7.02 23.61 71.40
C GLN A 329 5.66 24.35 71.38
N ILE A 330 4.71 23.78 70.61
CA ILE A 330 3.39 23.15 70.97
C ILE A 330 2.82 23.42 72.41
N PRO A 331 1.51 23.26 72.76
CA PRO A 331 0.21 23.11 72.04
C PRO A 331 -0.99 23.94 72.64
N ASP A 332 -2.19 23.72 72.04
CA ASP A 332 -3.50 23.51 72.71
C ASP A 332 -4.61 24.61 72.76
N THR A 333 -5.76 24.19 72.18
CA THR A 333 -7.18 24.38 72.56
C THR A 333 -7.92 25.73 72.55
N ASN A 334 -8.93 25.77 71.66
CA ASN A 334 -10.33 26.23 71.82
C ASN A 334 -10.68 27.46 72.70
N SER A 335 -11.23 28.52 72.07
CA SER A 335 -12.61 29.01 72.36
C SER A 335 -13.04 30.22 71.51
N LYS A 336 -14.23 30.08 70.90
CA LYS A 336 -15.33 31.04 70.68
C LYS A 336 -15.13 32.44 70.04
N GLU A 337 -15.81 32.55 68.90
CA GLU A 337 -16.75 33.62 68.47
C GLU A 337 -16.24 35.06 68.29
N THR A 338 -16.21 35.50 67.03
CA THR A 338 -16.76 36.80 66.67
C THR A 338 -17.47 36.72 65.32
N LEU A 339 -18.68 37.26 65.31
CA LEU A 339 -19.72 37.19 64.31
C LEU A 339 -19.60 38.38 63.34
N VAL A 340 -19.59 38.14 62.03
CA VAL A 340 -20.11 39.09 61.03
C VAL A 340 -20.70 38.29 59.87
N ILE A 341 -22.03 38.37 59.73
CA ILE A 341 -22.77 37.88 58.57
C ILE A 341 -22.61 38.91 57.45
N PHE A 342 -22.14 38.47 56.28
CA PHE A 342 -22.46 39.11 55.01
C PHE A 342 -23.03 38.07 54.06
N GLU A 343 -24.30 38.26 53.75
CA GLU A 343 -25.02 37.59 52.68
C GLU A 343 -24.50 38.11 51.33
N ARG A 344 -23.98 37.24 50.47
CA ARG A 344 -23.89 37.53 49.03
C ARG A 344 -23.96 36.25 48.19
N VAL A 345 -25.18 35.96 47.75
CA VAL A 345 -25.46 35.13 46.58
C VAL A 345 -24.97 35.87 45.35
N HIS A 346 -23.87 35.47 44.73
CA HIS A 346 -23.47 35.85 43.35
C HIS A 346 -22.77 34.62 42.77
N SER A 347 -23.51 33.81 42.00
CA SER A 347 -23.59 33.88 40.54
C SER A 347 -22.48 33.06 39.89
N PHE A 348 -22.84 31.82 39.53
CA PHE A 348 -22.18 31.13 38.42
C PHE A 348 -22.31 32.04 37.19
N VAL A 349 -21.24 32.72 36.84
CA VAL A 349 -21.05 33.21 35.48
C VAL A 349 -20.53 32.01 34.72
N VAL A 350 -21.37 31.48 33.85
CA VAL A 350 -20.96 30.69 32.70
C VAL A 350 -20.13 31.67 31.87
N ASP A 351 -18.81 31.54 31.89
CA ASP A 351 -18.00 32.10 30.84
C ASP A 351 -18.33 31.28 29.60
N ASP A 352 -19.16 31.90 28.77
CA ASP A 352 -19.49 31.55 27.40
C ASP A 352 -18.24 31.87 26.56
N ASP A 353 -17.20 31.03 26.66
CA ASP A 353 -16.29 30.86 25.55
C ASP A 353 -17.03 30.06 24.49
N GLY A 354 -17.88 30.79 23.74
CA GLY A 354 -18.63 30.35 22.58
C GLY A 354 -17.74 29.93 21.42
N PHE A 355 -16.82 29.02 21.68
CA PHE A 355 -16.10 28.21 20.72
C PHE A 355 -16.72 26.81 20.78
N ILE A 356 -17.79 26.65 20.02
CA ILE A 356 -18.06 25.34 19.45
C ILE A 356 -16.88 25.12 18.50
N GLU A 357 -15.91 24.30 18.91
CA GLU A 357 -15.00 23.67 17.95
C GLU A 357 -15.88 22.83 17.03
N ASP A 358 -16.34 23.47 15.96
CA ASP A 358 -16.87 22.81 14.80
C ASP A 358 -15.79 21.84 14.33
N LYS A 359 -15.95 20.58 14.71
CA LYS A 359 -15.13 19.46 14.27
C LYS A 359 -15.45 19.09 12.81
N TYR A 360 -15.77 20.09 12.00
CA TYR A 360 -15.71 20.03 10.55
C TYR A 360 -14.24 20.21 10.22
N ILE A 361 -13.54 19.09 10.00
CA ILE A 361 -12.29 19.13 9.24
C ILE A 361 -12.66 19.82 7.94
N ASP A 362 -12.16 21.03 7.75
CA ASP A 362 -12.54 21.87 6.63
C ASP A 362 -12.03 21.19 5.35
N ILE A 363 -12.92 20.52 4.63
CA ILE A 363 -12.58 19.85 3.37
C ILE A 363 -12.05 20.89 2.37
N HIS A 364 -12.44 22.16 2.52
CA HIS A 364 -11.87 23.27 1.77
C HIS A 364 -10.40 23.53 2.07
N GLU A 365 -9.90 23.18 3.25
CA GLU A 365 -8.45 23.26 3.56
C GLU A 365 -7.68 22.11 2.88
N SER A 366 -8.34 21.00 2.60
CA SER A 366 -7.73 19.83 1.93
C SER A 366 -7.74 19.91 0.40
N CYS A 367 -8.47 20.86 -0.19
CA CYS A 367 -8.59 21.02 -1.65
C CYS A 367 -8.13 22.41 -2.10
N GLU A 368 -7.15 22.46 -2.98
CA GLU A 368 -6.61 23.69 -3.57
C GLU A 368 -7.09 23.84 -5.02
N GLU A 369 -7.52 25.04 -5.41
CA GLU A 369 -7.84 25.40 -6.81
C GLU A 369 -6.72 26.28 -7.37
N ASN A 370 -6.15 25.91 -8.52
CA ASN A 370 -5.10 26.66 -9.23
C ASN A 370 -5.57 27.24 -10.57
#